data_AF-A0A955S8D5-F1
#
_entry.id   AF-A0A955S8D5-F1
#
_cell.length_a   1.000
_cell.length_b   1.000
_cell.length_c   1.000
_cell.angle_alpha   90.00
_cell.angle_beta   90.00
_cell.angle_gamma   90.00
#
_symmetry.space_group_name_H-M   'P 1'
#
loop_
_entity.id
_entity.type
_entity.pdbx_description
1 polymer ?
#
loop_
_entity_poly.entity_id
_entity_poly.type
_entity_poly.pdbx_seq_one_letter_code
_entity_poly.pdbx_strand_id
1 'polypeptide(L)'
;MNLAIVQARYASQRLPGKVMKKVLGRPLVGYIFERLKFSEHIDKIILATSNNAENDQLADYIRSINFDVFRGDEKDVLKRFYEAAKYYKAKNIIRITGDCPLIDVTLCDKLIALYLNKKVSLAYTDESIAEGLDCEVFSFSALEKCFYQAELISEREHVTLYMYNHPEQFQQISLSGNGEDQQYRLTVDEEVDFQVVEEIIKHFFQIKKDLKFSFNDIKQFLREHPPLLNKNGGVIRNEGLLKSLRDDYKVVK
;
A
#
# COMPACT_ATOMS: atom_id res chain seq x y z
N MET A 1 5.33 4.48 -18.74
CA MET A 1 4.71 3.33 -18.06
C MET A 1 4.30 3.75 -16.65
N ASN A 2 3.07 3.40 -16.28
CA ASN A 2 2.51 3.45 -14.94
C ASN A 2 2.85 2.13 -14.23
N LEU A 3 3.81 2.18 -13.31
CA LEU A 3 4.30 1.01 -12.59
C LEU A 3 3.70 0.97 -11.18
N ALA A 4 2.89 -0.03 -10.89
CA ALA A 4 2.48 -0.33 -9.53
C ALA A 4 3.57 -1.12 -8.81
N ILE A 5 4.03 -0.56 -7.69
CA ILE A 5 5.02 -1.18 -6.81
C ILE A 5 4.31 -1.53 -5.51
N VAL A 6 4.07 -2.82 -5.30
CA VAL A 6 3.57 -3.34 -4.03
C VAL A 6 4.78 -3.58 -3.12
N GLN A 7 4.94 -2.75 -2.09
CA GLN A 7 6.01 -2.94 -1.11
C GLN A 7 5.59 -3.94 -0.03
N ALA A 8 6.31 -5.05 0.10
CA ALA A 8 6.01 -6.04 1.14
C ALA A 8 7.28 -6.70 1.68
N ARG A 9 7.26 -7.02 2.96
CA ARG A 9 8.28 -7.80 3.66
C ARG A 9 7.60 -8.89 4.47
N TYR A 10 8.28 -10.02 4.62
CA TYR A 10 7.86 -11.11 5.49
C TYR A 10 7.94 -10.72 6.96
N ALA A 11 9.04 -10.05 7.35
CA ALA A 11 9.25 -9.53 8.68
C ALA A 11 8.22 -8.42 9.00
N SER A 12 7.46 -8.64 10.06
CA SER A 12 6.52 -7.69 10.63
C SER A 12 6.58 -7.84 12.15
N GLN A 13 6.68 -6.72 12.85
CA GLN A 13 6.89 -6.73 14.31
C GLN A 13 5.62 -7.12 15.07
N ARG A 14 4.46 -6.60 14.64
CA ARG A 14 3.16 -6.79 15.30
C ARG A 14 2.50 -8.11 14.92
N LEU A 15 2.60 -8.49 13.65
CA LEU A 15 2.06 -9.74 13.12
C LEU A 15 3.05 -10.38 12.14
N PRO A 16 3.98 -11.23 12.61
CA PRO A 16 4.98 -11.87 11.76
C PRO A 16 4.35 -12.64 10.60
N GLY A 17 4.89 -12.48 9.39
CA GLY A 17 4.38 -13.16 8.21
C GLY A 17 2.97 -12.71 7.78
N LYS A 18 2.48 -11.55 8.24
CA LYS A 18 1.12 -11.05 7.95
C LYS A 18 0.74 -11.12 6.48
N VAL A 19 1.64 -10.70 5.59
CA VAL A 19 1.42 -10.69 4.13
C VAL A 19 1.26 -12.10 3.54
N MET A 20 1.77 -13.12 4.25
CA MET A 20 1.70 -14.54 3.88
C MET A 20 0.59 -15.31 4.60
N LYS A 21 -0.13 -14.70 5.56
CA LYS A 21 -1.30 -15.33 6.17
C LYS A 21 -2.33 -15.64 5.09
N LYS A 22 -3.00 -16.79 5.23
CA LYS A 22 -3.86 -17.32 4.18
C LYS A 22 -5.33 -17.11 4.51
N VAL A 23 -6.09 -16.69 3.51
CA VAL A 23 -7.54 -16.75 3.50
C VAL A 23 -7.94 -17.61 2.30
N LEU A 24 -8.84 -18.58 2.49
CA LEU A 24 -9.25 -19.53 1.44
C LEU A 24 -8.06 -20.18 0.71
N GLY A 25 -7.00 -20.51 1.46
CA GLY A 25 -5.77 -21.14 0.94
C GLY A 25 -4.79 -20.20 0.23
N ARG A 26 -5.15 -18.92 0.01
CA ARG A 26 -4.33 -17.93 -0.69
C ARG A 26 -3.69 -16.93 0.28
N PRO A 27 -2.38 -16.64 0.17
CA PRO A 27 -1.73 -15.55 0.89
C PRO A 27 -2.40 -14.17 0.67
N LEU A 28 -2.49 -13.35 1.72
CA LEU A 28 -3.05 -11.99 1.68
C LEU A 28 -2.44 -11.12 0.58
N VAL A 29 -1.11 -11.15 0.43
CA VAL A 29 -0.42 -10.40 -0.63
C VAL A 29 -0.92 -10.79 -2.02
N GLY A 30 -1.32 -12.05 -2.24
CA GLY A 30 -1.88 -12.49 -3.51
C GLY A 30 -3.15 -11.74 -3.90
N TYR A 31 -4.01 -11.43 -2.92
CA TYR A 31 -5.24 -10.68 -3.16
C TYR A 31 -4.95 -9.27 -3.70
N ILE A 32 -3.88 -8.61 -3.23
CA ILE A 32 -3.46 -7.29 -3.72
C ILE A 32 -3.17 -7.37 -5.21
N PHE A 33 -2.33 -8.31 -5.61
CA PHE A 33 -1.90 -8.48 -7.00
C PHE A 33 -3.06 -8.91 -7.91
N GLU A 34 -3.93 -9.82 -7.46
CA GLU A 34 -5.11 -10.23 -8.21
C GLU A 34 -6.13 -9.10 -8.37
N ARG A 35 -6.29 -8.23 -7.36
CA ARG A 35 -7.16 -7.06 -7.45
C ARG A 35 -6.59 -6.01 -8.40
N LEU A 36 -5.32 -5.64 -8.26
CA LEU A 36 -4.69 -4.61 -9.09
C LEU A 36 -4.70 -4.94 -10.59
N LYS A 37 -4.80 -6.23 -10.98
CA LYS A 37 -5.00 -6.65 -12.38
C LYS A 37 -6.27 -6.08 -13.04
N PHE A 38 -7.25 -5.64 -12.26
CA PHE A 38 -8.47 -5.03 -12.80
C PHE A 38 -8.32 -3.54 -13.10
N SER A 39 -7.17 -2.93 -12.80
CA SER A 39 -6.92 -1.52 -13.09
C SER A 39 -6.84 -1.26 -14.59
N GLU A 40 -7.47 -0.19 -15.04
CA GLU A 40 -7.39 0.28 -16.44
C GLU A 40 -6.18 1.18 -16.69
N HIS A 41 -5.51 1.64 -15.62
CA HIS A 41 -4.42 2.61 -15.69
C HIS A 41 -3.05 2.08 -15.28
N ILE A 42 -2.96 0.88 -14.71
CA ILE A 42 -1.68 0.25 -14.34
C ILE A 42 -1.17 -0.61 -15.50
N ASP A 43 0.00 -0.27 -16.03
CA ASP A 43 0.62 -1.02 -17.13
C ASP A 43 1.36 -2.27 -16.63
N LYS A 44 1.93 -2.20 -15.42
CA LYS A 44 2.75 -3.27 -14.83
C LYS A 44 2.67 -3.24 -13.32
N ILE A 45 2.60 -4.43 -12.71
CA ILE A 45 2.58 -4.62 -11.25
C ILE A 45 3.79 -5.44 -10.86
N ILE A 46 4.53 -5.00 -9.84
CA ILE A 46 5.69 -5.72 -9.30
C ILE A 46 5.64 -5.77 -7.78
N LEU A 47 6.26 -6.80 -7.20
CA LEU A 47 6.64 -6.80 -5.79
C LEU A 47 7.98 -6.06 -5.64
N ALA A 48 8.08 -5.16 -4.67
CA ALA A 48 9.35 -4.70 -4.13
C ALA A 48 9.54 -5.24 -2.70
N THR A 49 10.54 -6.11 -2.53
CA THR A 49 10.89 -6.72 -1.23
C THR A 49 12.40 -6.65 -0.96
N SER A 50 12.89 -7.13 0.18
CA SER A 50 14.32 -7.06 0.46
C SER A 50 15.11 -8.28 -0.03
N ASN A 51 16.43 -8.12 -0.07
CA ASN A 51 17.39 -9.17 -0.37
C ASN A 51 17.53 -10.23 0.75
N ASN A 52 16.95 -10.02 1.93
CA ASN A 52 17.04 -10.99 3.04
C ASN A 52 16.32 -12.30 2.70
N ALA A 53 16.92 -13.43 3.06
CA ALA A 53 16.40 -14.77 2.79
C ALA A 53 15.00 -15.04 3.38
N GLU A 54 14.61 -14.34 4.45
CA GLU A 54 13.25 -14.43 5.01
C GLU A 54 12.15 -14.01 4.01
N ASN A 55 12.50 -13.22 2.99
CA ASN A 55 11.58 -12.79 1.94
C ASN A 55 11.54 -13.75 0.74
N ASP A 56 12.29 -14.85 0.76
CA ASP A 56 12.34 -15.82 -0.35
C ASP A 56 10.96 -16.44 -0.59
N GLN A 57 10.27 -16.86 0.48
CA GLN A 57 8.92 -17.44 0.38
C GLN A 57 7.92 -16.46 -0.25
N LEU A 58 8.02 -15.17 0.11
CA LEU A 58 7.18 -14.11 -0.45
C LEU A 58 7.50 -13.89 -1.94
N ALA A 59 8.79 -13.79 -2.29
CA ALA A 59 9.24 -13.62 -3.66
C ALA A 59 8.82 -14.79 -4.56
N ASP A 60 9.01 -16.03 -4.09
CA ASP A 60 8.68 -17.24 -4.84
C ASP A 60 7.19 -17.39 -5.03
N TYR A 61 6.39 -17.05 -4.01
CA TYR A 61 4.95 -17.00 -4.15
C TYR A 61 4.51 -16.02 -5.25
N ILE A 62 5.00 -14.77 -5.22
CA ILE A 62 4.64 -13.77 -6.25
C ILE A 62 5.07 -14.19 -7.65
N ARG A 63 6.26 -14.79 -7.81
CA ARG A 63 6.68 -15.38 -9.09
C ARG A 63 5.74 -16.50 -9.54
N SER A 64 5.31 -17.36 -8.62
CA SER A 64 4.41 -18.49 -8.92
C SER A 64 3.04 -18.05 -9.45
N ILE A 65 2.59 -16.83 -9.10
CA ILE A 65 1.36 -16.23 -9.63
C ILE A 65 1.61 -15.26 -10.82
N ASN A 66 2.77 -15.40 -11.47
CA ASN A 66 3.20 -14.72 -12.69
C ASN A 66 3.32 -13.19 -12.58
N PHE A 67 3.92 -12.72 -11.48
CA PHE A 67 4.32 -11.31 -11.35
C PHE A 67 5.82 -11.18 -11.09
N ASP A 68 6.37 -10.04 -11.49
CA ASP A 68 7.79 -9.77 -11.30
C ASP A 68 8.09 -9.36 -9.87
N VAL A 69 9.31 -9.69 -9.44
CA VAL A 69 9.83 -9.36 -8.12
C VAL A 69 11.12 -8.57 -8.28
N PHE A 70 11.16 -7.41 -7.64
CA PHE A 70 12.35 -6.62 -7.42
C PHE A 70 12.81 -6.78 -5.97
N ARG A 71 14.09 -7.07 -5.77
CA ARG A 71 14.70 -7.18 -4.44
C ARG A 71 15.75 -6.10 -4.26
N GLY A 72 15.76 -5.47 -3.08
CA GLY A 72 16.69 -4.38 -2.78
C GLY A 72 17.04 -4.29 -1.30
N ASP A 73 17.47 -3.10 -0.87
CA ASP A 73 17.85 -2.81 0.52
C ASP A 73 16.68 -3.11 1.47
N GLU A 74 16.96 -3.61 2.69
CA GLU A 74 15.95 -3.92 3.71
C GLU A 74 15.35 -2.66 4.33
N LYS A 75 16.20 -1.70 4.70
CA LYS A 75 15.83 -0.51 5.48
C LYS A 75 15.59 0.71 4.59
N ASP A 76 16.36 0.86 3.53
CA ASP A 76 16.22 1.98 2.59
C ASP A 76 15.16 1.67 1.53
N VAL A 77 13.89 1.82 1.95
CA VAL A 77 12.73 1.57 1.09
C VAL A 77 12.72 2.54 -0.09
N LEU A 78 13.07 3.80 0.13
CA LEU A 78 13.18 4.82 -0.91
C LEU A 78 14.18 4.41 -2.00
N LYS A 79 15.38 3.97 -1.61
CA LYS A 79 16.36 3.43 -2.56
C LYS A 79 15.81 2.24 -3.34
N ARG A 80 15.15 1.30 -2.66
CA ARG A 80 14.52 0.14 -3.32
C ARG A 80 13.46 0.56 -4.33
N PHE A 81 12.64 1.57 -4.04
CA PHE A 81 11.69 2.14 -5.00
C PHE A 81 12.40 2.80 -6.18
N TYR A 82 13.43 3.61 -5.93
CA TYR A 82 14.19 4.28 -6.98
C TYR A 82 14.83 3.27 -7.94
N GLU A 83 15.52 2.26 -7.41
CA GLU A 83 16.18 1.23 -8.21
C GLU A 83 15.17 0.40 -9.01
N ALA A 84 14.04 0.01 -8.40
CA ALA A 84 12.97 -0.69 -9.09
C ALA A 84 12.38 0.14 -10.23
N ALA A 85 11.99 1.39 -9.95
CA ALA A 85 11.40 2.28 -10.94
C ALA A 85 12.37 2.56 -12.10
N LYS A 86 13.67 2.71 -11.80
CA LYS A 86 14.73 2.88 -12.82
C LYS A 86 14.89 1.63 -13.68
N TYR A 87 14.96 0.45 -13.07
CA TYR A 87 15.09 -0.83 -13.79
C TYR A 87 13.94 -1.06 -14.79
N TYR A 88 12.71 -0.80 -14.35
CA TYR A 88 11.51 -0.95 -15.17
C TYR A 88 11.21 0.26 -16.06
N LYS A 89 12.05 1.31 -16.05
CA LYS A 89 11.86 2.55 -16.83
C LYS A 89 10.48 3.18 -16.59
N ALA A 90 10.05 3.17 -15.33
CA ALA A 90 8.77 3.75 -14.93
C ALA A 90 8.76 5.26 -15.19
N LYS A 91 7.62 5.78 -15.66
CA LYS A 91 7.38 7.22 -15.75
C LYS A 91 6.65 7.71 -14.51
N ASN A 92 5.63 6.95 -14.13
CA ASN A 92 4.81 7.19 -12.94
C ASN A 92 4.85 5.93 -12.08
N ILE A 93 4.91 6.13 -10.77
CA ILE A 93 4.95 5.08 -9.76
C ILE A 93 3.62 5.14 -9.00
N ILE A 94 2.98 3.98 -8.84
CA ILE A 94 1.80 3.77 -8.01
C ILE A 94 2.27 2.95 -6.81
N ARG A 95 2.39 3.58 -5.65
CA ARG A 95 2.84 2.94 -4.42
C ARG A 95 1.64 2.32 -3.70
N ILE A 96 1.75 1.03 -3.40
CA ILE A 96 0.79 0.24 -2.62
C ILE A 96 1.55 -0.52 -1.54
N THR A 97 1.00 -0.63 -0.34
CA THR A 97 1.61 -1.40 0.76
C THR A 97 1.05 -2.83 0.82
N GLY A 98 1.91 -3.78 1.19
CA GLY A 98 1.62 -5.22 1.15
C GLY A 98 0.64 -5.72 2.21
N ASP A 99 0.22 -4.85 3.11
CA ASP A 99 -0.75 -5.09 4.19
C ASP A 99 -2.17 -4.59 3.86
N CYS A 100 -2.40 -4.18 2.62
CA CYS A 100 -3.69 -3.69 2.12
C CYS A 100 -4.39 -4.70 1.18
N PRO A 101 -4.74 -5.92 1.64
CA PRO A 101 -5.29 -6.99 0.77
C PRO A 101 -6.61 -6.63 0.09
N LEU A 102 -7.32 -5.61 0.61
CA LEU A 102 -8.61 -5.15 0.13
C LEU A 102 -8.53 -3.88 -0.72
N ILE A 103 -7.34 -3.48 -1.19
CA ILE A 103 -7.10 -2.28 -2.00
C ILE A 103 -8.21 -2.07 -3.05
N ASP A 104 -8.75 -0.85 -3.13
CA ASP A 104 -9.83 -0.54 -4.08
C ASP A 104 -9.24 -0.07 -5.42
N VAL A 105 -9.46 -0.88 -6.45
CA VAL A 105 -8.94 -0.61 -7.80
C VAL A 105 -9.59 0.62 -8.42
N THR A 106 -10.88 0.86 -8.16
CA THR A 106 -11.60 2.02 -8.69
C THR A 106 -11.06 3.31 -8.07
N LEU A 107 -10.70 3.27 -6.78
CA LEU A 107 -10.06 4.36 -6.07
C LEU A 107 -8.66 4.63 -6.62
N CYS A 108 -7.86 3.59 -6.83
CA CYS A 108 -6.54 3.70 -7.46
C CYS A 108 -6.66 4.34 -8.85
N ASP A 109 -7.56 3.85 -9.69
CA ASP A 109 -7.75 4.38 -11.05
C ASP A 109 -8.22 5.84 -11.05
N LYS A 110 -9.14 6.21 -10.15
CA LYS A 110 -9.55 7.61 -9.95
C LYS A 110 -8.35 8.48 -9.58
N LEU A 111 -7.49 8.02 -8.67
CA LEU A 111 -6.32 8.77 -8.25
C LEU A 111 -5.28 8.91 -9.38
N ILE A 112 -5.03 7.82 -10.13
CA ILE A 112 -4.13 7.84 -11.28
C ILE A 112 -4.66 8.81 -12.36
N ALA A 113 -5.96 8.77 -12.66
CA ALA A 113 -6.58 9.69 -13.61
C ALA A 113 -6.46 11.16 -13.15
N LEU A 114 -6.70 11.42 -11.85
CA LEU A 114 -6.53 12.75 -11.25
C LEU A 114 -5.07 13.24 -11.39
N TYR A 115 -4.10 12.39 -11.06
CA TYR A 115 -2.68 12.66 -11.19
C TYR A 115 -2.31 13.04 -12.63
N LEU A 116 -2.73 12.22 -13.60
CA LEU A 116 -2.44 12.43 -15.03
C LEU A 116 -3.08 13.72 -15.58
N ASN A 117 -4.27 14.08 -15.10
CA ASN A 117 -4.96 15.30 -15.49
C ASN A 117 -4.29 16.56 -14.91
N LYS A 118 -3.99 16.55 -13.61
CA LYS A 118 -3.48 17.72 -12.88
C LYS A 118 -1.99 17.95 -13.06
N LYS A 119 -1.23 16.92 -13.46
CA LYS A 119 0.23 16.97 -13.68
C LYS A 119 1.01 17.47 -12.46
N VAL A 120 0.56 17.06 -11.28
CA VAL A 120 1.22 17.33 -9.99
C VAL A 120 2.43 16.41 -9.78
N SER A 121 3.22 16.67 -8.73
CA SER A 121 4.35 15.81 -8.36
C SER A 121 3.90 14.55 -7.60
N LEU A 122 2.89 14.71 -6.73
CA LEU A 122 2.31 13.66 -5.89
C LEU A 122 0.78 13.78 -5.90
N ALA A 123 0.10 12.66 -6.11
CA ALA A 123 -1.31 12.49 -5.77
C ALA A 123 -1.47 11.36 -4.76
N TYR A 124 -2.33 11.52 -3.76
CA TYR A 124 -2.51 10.52 -2.71
C TYR A 124 -3.96 10.43 -2.24
N THR A 125 -4.34 9.30 -1.64
CA THR A 125 -5.54 9.18 -0.81
C THR A 125 -5.24 9.75 0.58
N ASP A 126 -6.02 10.72 1.05
CA ASP A 126 -5.80 11.29 2.39
C ASP A 126 -6.47 10.48 3.52
N GLU A 127 -6.22 10.89 4.76
CA GLU A 127 -6.65 10.18 5.97
C GLU A 127 -8.19 10.16 6.17
N SER A 128 -8.94 10.92 5.37
CA SER A 128 -10.41 10.85 5.40
C SER A 128 -10.96 9.57 4.75
N ILE A 129 -10.11 8.79 4.09
CA ILE A 129 -10.40 7.46 3.51
C ILE A 129 -10.02 6.35 4.51
N ALA A 130 -10.70 5.21 4.38
CA ALA A 130 -10.39 3.99 5.13
C ALA A 130 -8.90 3.63 5.09
N GLU A 131 -8.33 3.31 6.24
CA GLU A 131 -6.98 2.78 6.33
C GLU A 131 -6.92 1.41 5.66
N GLY A 132 -5.90 1.15 4.85
CA GLY A 132 -5.83 -0.05 4.03
C GLY A 132 -6.30 0.13 2.58
N LEU A 133 -6.75 1.33 2.22
CA LEU A 133 -7.01 1.75 0.83
C LEU A 133 -6.00 2.78 0.34
N ASP A 134 -4.89 2.92 1.06
CA ASP A 134 -3.88 3.92 0.80
C ASP A 134 -3.20 3.67 -0.55
N CYS A 135 -3.25 4.69 -1.41
CA CYS A 135 -2.63 4.69 -2.73
C CYS A 135 -1.96 6.03 -2.97
N GLU A 136 -0.76 6.01 -3.54
CA GLU A 136 -0.01 7.21 -3.89
C GLU A 136 0.53 7.10 -5.31
N VAL A 137 0.48 8.19 -6.05
CA VAL A 137 0.94 8.29 -7.44
C VAL A 137 1.92 9.45 -7.57
N PHE A 138 3.12 9.17 -8.05
CA PHE A 138 4.15 10.20 -8.22
C PHE A 138 5.05 9.91 -9.41
N SER A 139 5.76 10.94 -9.90
CA SER A 139 6.66 10.79 -11.04
C SER A 139 7.99 10.17 -10.65
N PHE A 140 8.64 9.49 -11.61
CA PHE A 140 10.03 9.06 -11.44
C PHE A 140 10.96 10.24 -11.12
N SER A 141 10.74 11.42 -11.73
CA SER A 141 11.53 12.61 -11.42
C SER A 141 11.36 13.11 -9.99
N ALA A 142 10.16 12.99 -9.41
CA ALA A 142 9.95 13.33 -8.00
C ALA A 142 10.66 12.32 -7.10
N LEU A 143 10.52 11.03 -7.38
CA LEU A 143 11.21 9.95 -6.67
C LEU A 143 12.73 10.11 -6.70
N GLU A 144 13.30 10.46 -7.85
CA GLU A 144 14.73 10.69 -8.01
C GLU A 144 15.23 11.86 -7.17
N LYS A 145 14.50 12.97 -7.12
CA LYS A 145 14.83 14.09 -6.22
C LYS A 145 14.85 13.63 -4.76
N CYS A 146 13.80 12.92 -4.31
CA CYS A 146 13.75 12.37 -2.96
C CYS A 146 14.93 11.44 -2.67
N PHE A 147 15.30 10.56 -3.61
CA PHE A 147 16.42 9.64 -3.43
C PHE A 147 17.76 10.37 -3.14
N TYR A 148 17.98 11.53 -3.77
CA TYR A 148 19.20 12.31 -3.57
C TYR A 148 19.13 13.29 -2.39
N GLN A 149 17.94 13.72 -1.97
CA GLN A 149 17.75 14.80 -1.00
C GLN A 149 17.23 14.35 0.37
N ALA A 150 16.54 13.21 0.46
CA ALA A 150 16.03 12.70 1.73
C ALA A 150 17.18 12.17 2.59
N GLU A 151 17.28 12.71 3.81
CA GLU A 151 18.33 12.35 4.79
C GLU A 151 17.73 11.70 6.05
N LEU A 152 16.47 12.00 6.38
CA LEU A 152 15.81 11.44 7.57
C LEU A 152 15.51 9.95 7.40
N ILE A 153 15.63 9.17 8.47
CA ILE A 153 15.34 7.74 8.46
C ILE A 153 13.89 7.51 8.07
N SER A 154 12.97 8.31 8.63
CA SER A 154 11.56 8.25 8.28
C SER A 154 11.33 8.51 6.79
N GLU A 155 12.05 9.44 6.17
CA GLU A 155 11.90 9.75 4.75
C GLU A 155 12.44 8.64 3.85
N ARG A 156 13.54 7.99 4.25
CA ARG A 156 14.08 6.81 3.55
C ARG A 156 13.18 5.58 3.70
N GLU A 157 12.45 5.45 4.81
CA GLU A 157 11.54 4.32 5.06
C GLU A 157 10.15 4.53 4.43
N HIS A 158 9.62 5.75 4.47
CA HIS A 158 8.25 6.08 4.07
C HIS A 158 8.15 6.72 2.68
N VAL A 159 9.17 6.57 1.83
CA VAL A 159 9.21 6.87 0.37
C VAL A 159 8.76 8.28 -0.04
N THR A 160 7.46 8.57 0.09
CA THR A 160 6.80 9.83 -0.24
C THR A 160 6.89 10.87 0.88
N LEU A 161 7.35 10.51 2.08
CA LEU A 161 7.41 11.43 3.23
C LEU A 161 8.21 12.72 2.95
N TYR A 162 9.34 12.63 2.23
CA TYR A 162 10.05 13.84 1.80
C TYR A 162 9.18 14.75 0.92
N MET A 163 8.36 14.19 0.03
CA MET A 163 7.46 14.98 -0.80
C MET A 163 6.42 15.71 0.05
N TYR A 164 5.85 15.03 1.04
CA TYR A 164 4.89 15.63 1.98
C TYR A 164 5.50 16.78 2.78
N ASN A 165 6.73 16.60 3.27
CA ASN A 165 7.45 17.60 4.07
C ASN A 165 7.87 18.84 3.28
N HIS A 166 7.91 18.74 1.95
CA HIS A 166 8.43 19.79 1.06
C HIS A 166 7.41 20.27 0.00
N PRO A 167 6.22 20.77 0.39
CA PRO A 167 5.19 21.23 -0.55
C PRO A 167 5.65 22.40 -1.44
N GLU A 168 6.69 23.14 -1.04
CA GLU A 168 7.34 24.17 -1.84
C GLU A 168 8.09 23.61 -3.05
N GLN A 169 8.49 22.34 -3.00
CA GLN A 169 9.21 21.63 -4.07
C GLN A 169 8.31 20.66 -4.85
N PHE A 170 7.28 20.12 -4.20
CA PHE A 170 6.40 19.10 -4.77
C PHE A 170 4.95 19.60 -4.74
N GLN A 171 4.40 19.86 -5.91
CA GLN A 171 2.95 20.09 -6.03
C GLN A 171 2.21 18.82 -5.66
N GLN A 172 1.24 18.92 -4.74
CA GLN A 172 0.50 17.78 -4.22
C GLN A 172 -1.00 17.96 -4.44
N ILE A 173 -1.71 16.84 -4.58
CA ILE A 173 -3.19 16.80 -4.55
C ILE A 173 -3.65 15.56 -3.79
N SER A 174 -4.72 15.68 -3.02
CA SER A 174 -5.35 14.52 -2.39
C SER A 174 -6.68 14.17 -3.04
N LEU A 175 -7.05 12.90 -2.92
CA LEU A 175 -8.41 12.42 -3.09
C LEU A 175 -8.95 12.13 -1.69
N SER A 176 -10.04 12.83 -1.34
CA SER A 176 -10.68 12.74 -0.02
C SER A 176 -11.89 11.80 -0.05
N GLY A 177 -12.15 11.17 1.10
CA GLY A 177 -13.35 10.38 1.36
C GLY A 177 -14.57 11.25 1.64
N ASN A 178 -15.68 10.61 1.98
CA ASN A 178 -16.96 11.28 2.24
C ASN A 178 -17.19 11.73 3.70
N GLY A 179 -16.14 11.69 4.54
CA GLY A 179 -16.19 12.04 5.97
C GLY A 179 -16.57 10.89 6.91
N GLU A 180 -17.21 9.82 6.39
CA GLU A 180 -17.52 8.60 7.17
C GLU A 180 -16.53 7.47 6.90
N ASP A 181 -15.75 7.57 5.83
CA ASP A 181 -14.88 6.49 5.35
C ASP A 181 -13.72 6.18 6.31
N GLN A 182 -13.28 7.17 7.11
CA GLN A 182 -12.21 7.01 8.10
C GLN A 182 -12.52 6.02 9.24
N GLN A 183 -13.79 5.65 9.44
CA GLN A 183 -14.17 4.66 10.47
C GLN A 183 -13.79 3.21 10.09
N TYR A 184 -13.48 2.98 8.82
CA TYR A 184 -13.17 1.64 8.32
C TYR A 184 -11.66 1.41 8.35
N ARG A 185 -11.26 0.28 8.97
CA ARG A 185 -9.88 -0.19 9.00
C ARG A 185 -9.77 -1.52 8.26
N LEU A 186 -9.13 -1.48 7.09
CA LEU A 186 -9.01 -2.57 6.12
C LEU A 186 -7.55 -3.01 5.87
N THR A 187 -6.58 -2.39 6.56
CA THR A 187 -5.19 -2.86 6.62
C THR A 187 -5.06 -4.05 7.56
N VAL A 188 -4.00 -4.84 7.43
CA VAL A 188 -3.66 -5.94 8.35
C VAL A 188 -2.37 -5.63 9.06
N ASP A 189 -2.44 -5.32 10.35
CA ASP A 189 -1.28 -5.15 11.22
C ASP A 189 -1.31 -6.04 12.45
N GLU A 190 -2.52 -6.29 12.96
CA GLU A 190 -2.79 -7.10 14.14
C GLU A 190 -3.68 -8.29 13.80
N GLU A 191 -3.78 -9.25 14.73
CA GLU A 191 -4.63 -10.42 14.55
C GLU A 191 -6.11 -10.05 14.39
N VAL A 192 -6.57 -9.01 15.09
CA VAL A 192 -7.96 -8.52 14.96
C VAL A 192 -8.24 -7.95 13.56
N ASP A 193 -7.25 -7.32 12.94
CA ASP A 193 -7.35 -6.85 11.56
C ASP A 193 -7.47 -8.02 10.58
N PHE A 194 -6.61 -9.04 10.76
CA PHE A 194 -6.64 -10.24 9.94
C PHE A 194 -8.02 -10.91 9.99
N GLN A 195 -8.64 -10.98 11.18
CA GLN A 195 -9.98 -11.56 11.34
C GLN A 195 -11.05 -10.75 10.60
N VAL A 196 -10.99 -9.41 10.61
CA VAL A 196 -11.93 -8.56 9.87
C VAL A 196 -11.78 -8.77 8.36
N VAL A 197 -10.54 -8.70 7.87
CA VAL A 197 -10.22 -8.90 6.45
C VAL A 197 -10.59 -10.31 5.98
N GLU A 198 -10.34 -11.32 6.81
CA GLU A 198 -10.69 -12.70 6.50
C GLU A 198 -12.19 -12.86 6.26
N GLU A 199 -13.04 -12.31 7.13
CA GLU A 199 -14.49 -12.40 6.98
C GLU A 199 -15.00 -11.63 5.76
N ILE A 200 -14.42 -10.46 5.46
CA ILE A 200 -14.73 -9.71 4.23
C ILE A 200 -14.40 -10.54 2.98
N ILE A 201 -13.19 -11.13 2.92
CA ILE A 201 -12.77 -11.96 1.79
C ILE A 201 -13.68 -13.19 1.65
N LYS A 202 -13.95 -13.91 2.74
CA LYS A 202 -14.84 -15.09 2.73
C LYS A 202 -16.23 -14.72 2.20
N HIS A 203 -16.81 -13.62 2.67
CA HIS A 203 -18.13 -13.16 2.24
C HIS A 203 -18.18 -12.89 0.71
N PHE A 204 -17.29 -12.05 0.20
CA PHE A 204 -17.32 -11.69 -1.23
C PHE A 204 -16.94 -12.84 -2.15
N PHE A 205 -16.03 -13.73 -1.72
CA PHE A 205 -15.66 -14.90 -2.51
C PHE A 205 -16.81 -15.91 -2.61
N GLN A 206 -17.63 -16.06 -1.56
CA GLN A 206 -18.82 -16.91 -1.59
C GLN A 206 -19.88 -16.39 -2.55
N ILE A 207 -20.09 -15.06 -2.60
CA ILE A 207 -21.19 -14.45 -3.36
C ILE A 207 -20.80 -14.15 -4.81
N LYS A 208 -19.66 -13.50 -5.03
CA LYS A 208 -19.25 -13.03 -6.37
C LYS A 208 -18.38 -14.04 -7.12
N LYS A 209 -17.75 -14.98 -6.42
CA LYS A 209 -16.73 -15.91 -6.95
C LYS A 209 -15.54 -15.23 -7.63
N ASP A 210 -15.39 -13.92 -7.42
CA ASP A 210 -14.26 -13.13 -7.91
C ASP A 210 -13.88 -12.05 -6.88
N LEU A 211 -12.83 -11.29 -7.19
CA LEU A 211 -12.33 -10.20 -6.36
C LEU A 211 -12.79 -8.82 -6.86
N LYS A 212 -13.83 -8.75 -7.69
CA LYS A 212 -14.38 -7.50 -8.23
C LYS A 212 -15.45 -6.93 -7.32
N PHE A 213 -15.01 -6.50 -6.14
CA PHE A 213 -15.85 -5.76 -5.21
C PHE A 213 -15.16 -4.46 -4.79
N SER A 214 -15.99 -3.43 -4.67
CA SER A 214 -15.58 -2.07 -4.32
C SER A 214 -15.57 -1.86 -2.81
N PHE A 215 -14.96 -0.78 -2.37
CA PHE A 215 -15.03 -0.29 -1.02
C PHE A 215 -16.49 0.00 -0.61
N ASN A 216 -17.34 0.46 -1.53
CA ASN A 216 -18.76 0.64 -1.23
C ASN A 216 -19.45 -0.69 -0.91
N ASP A 217 -19.09 -1.79 -1.60
CA ASP A 217 -19.61 -3.12 -1.27
C ASP A 217 -19.17 -3.52 0.15
N ILE A 218 -17.89 -3.31 0.48
CA ILE A 218 -17.34 -3.59 1.82
C ILE A 218 -18.06 -2.77 2.89
N LYS A 219 -18.31 -1.47 2.63
CA LYS A 219 -19.04 -0.60 3.56
C LYS A 219 -20.44 -1.11 3.83
N GLN A 220 -21.16 -1.54 2.78
CA GLN A 220 -22.49 -2.12 2.94
C GLN A 220 -22.44 -3.36 3.83
N PHE A 221 -21.54 -4.30 3.51
CA PHE A 221 -21.36 -5.52 4.31
C PHE A 221 -21.05 -5.22 5.78
N LEU A 222 -20.10 -4.33 6.05
CA LEU A 222 -19.70 -4.00 7.43
C LEU A 222 -20.78 -3.24 8.21
N ARG A 223 -21.59 -2.40 7.56
CA ARG A 223 -22.76 -1.73 8.20
C ARG A 223 -23.82 -2.73 8.63
N GLU A 224 -23.99 -3.81 7.86
CA GLU A 224 -24.89 -4.91 8.20
C GLU A 224 -24.32 -5.83 9.30
N HIS A 225 -23.01 -5.70 9.60
CA HIS A 225 -22.31 -6.50 10.62
C HIS A 225 -21.55 -5.61 11.64
N PRO A 226 -22.23 -4.79 12.46
CA PRO A 226 -21.57 -3.84 13.37
C PRO A 226 -20.54 -4.45 14.34
N PRO A 227 -20.72 -5.66 14.90
CA PRO A 227 -19.67 -6.29 15.72
C PRO A 227 -18.37 -6.54 14.96
N LEU A 228 -18.43 -6.81 13.65
CA LEU A 228 -17.26 -7.00 12.80
C LEU A 228 -16.60 -5.65 12.48
N LEU A 229 -17.40 -4.63 12.13
CA LEU A 229 -16.92 -3.27 11.87
C LEU A 229 -16.13 -2.69 13.06
N ASN A 230 -16.65 -2.87 14.27
CA ASN A 230 -16.03 -2.29 15.47
C ASN A 230 -14.84 -3.11 16.00
N LYS A 231 -14.58 -4.30 15.45
CA LYS A 231 -13.64 -5.27 16.01
C LYS A 231 -12.20 -4.78 16.05
N ASN A 232 -11.79 -4.02 15.05
CA ASN A 232 -10.46 -3.42 14.96
C ASN A 232 -10.47 -1.88 15.06
N GLY A 233 -11.60 -1.28 15.48
CA GLY A 233 -11.72 0.17 15.62
C GLY A 233 -10.86 0.79 16.72
N GLY A 234 -10.30 -0.02 17.63
CA GLY A 234 -9.39 0.43 18.69
C GLY A 234 -7.91 0.47 18.32
N VAL A 235 -7.54 0.00 17.11
CA VAL A 235 -6.15 -0.03 16.66
C VAL A 235 -5.72 1.36 16.16
N ILE A 236 -4.53 1.80 16.56
CA ILE A 236 -4.02 3.13 16.23
C ILE A 236 -3.57 3.18 14.76
N ARG A 237 -4.13 4.12 13.99
CA ARG A 237 -3.73 4.41 12.61
C ARG A 237 -2.28 4.90 12.53
N ASN A 238 -1.56 4.48 11.49
CA ASN A 238 -0.22 4.98 11.15
C ASN A 238 0.86 4.80 12.25
N GLU A 239 0.72 3.80 13.14
CA GLU A 239 1.68 3.56 14.22
C GLU A 239 3.13 3.37 13.73
N GLY A 240 3.30 2.73 12.57
CA GLY A 240 4.62 2.54 11.93
C GLY A 240 5.30 3.86 11.57
N LEU A 241 4.56 4.82 11.01
CA LEU A 241 5.07 6.16 10.70
C LEU A 241 5.43 6.92 11.98
N LEU A 242 4.54 6.89 12.99
CA LEU A 242 4.78 7.53 14.29
C LEU A 242 6.03 6.99 14.99
N LYS A 243 6.39 5.73 14.76
CA LYS A 243 7.65 5.16 15.25
C LYS A 243 8.87 5.72 14.51
N SER A 244 8.87 5.70 13.17
CA SER A 244 10.02 6.20 12.39
C SER A 244 10.28 7.68 12.64
N LEU A 245 9.22 8.49 12.76
CA LEU A 245 9.32 9.91 13.14
C LEU A 245 9.99 10.10 14.51
N ARG A 246 9.72 9.23 15.49
CA ARG A 246 10.38 9.27 16.81
C ARG A 246 11.87 8.90 16.73
N ASP A 247 12.25 8.05 15.78
CA ASP A 247 13.64 7.63 15.61
C ASP A 247 14.50 8.71 14.95
N ASP A 248 13.93 9.58 14.09
CA ASP A 248 14.64 10.77 13.58
C ASP A 248 15.14 11.66 14.73
N TYR A 249 14.31 11.93 15.74
CA TYR A 249 14.69 12.74 16.90
C TYR A 249 15.83 12.15 17.75
N LYS A 250 16.05 10.84 17.69
CA LYS A 250 17.14 10.18 18.43
C LYS A 250 18.48 10.30 17.74
N VAL A 251 18.49 10.55 16.43
CA VAL A 251 19.71 10.68 15.61
C VAL A 251 20.22 12.12 15.57
N VAL A 252 19.34 13.10 15.83
CA VAL A 252 19.66 14.54 15.84
C VAL A 252 20.29 15.01 17.18
N LYS A 253 20.47 14.12 18.15
CA LYS A 253 21.19 14.38 19.42
C LYS A 253 22.56 13.73 19.43
#